data_AF-A0A944XE57-F1
#
_entry.id   AF-A0A944XE57-F1
#
_cell.length_a   1.000
_cell.length_b   1.000
_cell.length_c   1.000
_cell.angle_alpha   90.00
_cell.angle_beta   90.00
_cell.angle_gamma   90.00
#
_symmetry.space_group_name_H-M   'P 1'
#
loop_
_entity.id
_entity.type
_entity.pdbx_description
1 polymer ?
#
loop_
_entity_poly.entity_id
_entity_poly.type
_entity_poly.pdbx_seq_one_letter_code
_entity_poly.pdbx_strand_id
1 'polypeptide(L)'
;MQFRLNKKEEGFTLIELLLTMAIISILAGTILVSVSAHKQRAEESRMQAQLAGAIQNMVLCRSDGGAIAEPNGTAGGASICSLGASYGSWPTTGGSTGFGGYVSDTDFEDGAWFVYTQDSKARICCNSGSNQCSHLLNSEACTNITP
;
A
#
# COMPACT_ATOMS: atom_id res chain seq x y z
N MET A 1 -17.70 -61.97 21.41
CA MET A 1 -16.69 -62.02 20.33
C MET A 1 -15.91 -60.72 20.38
N GLN A 2 -14.66 -60.74 20.85
CA GLN A 2 -13.88 -59.54 21.14
C GLN A 2 -12.77 -59.41 20.09
N PHE A 3 -12.92 -58.45 19.18
CA PHE A 3 -11.90 -58.15 18.17
C PHE A 3 -10.73 -57.43 18.83
N ARG A 4 -9.58 -58.10 18.92
CA ARG A 4 -8.32 -57.47 19.31
C ARG A 4 -7.69 -56.78 18.11
N LEU A 5 -7.61 -55.45 18.16
CA LEU A 5 -6.80 -54.64 17.25
C LEU A 5 -5.33 -54.71 17.72
N ASN A 6 -4.51 -55.47 17.00
CA ASN A 6 -3.07 -55.53 17.22
C ASN A 6 -2.43 -54.25 16.66
N LYS A 7 -2.30 -53.22 17.50
CA LYS A 7 -1.71 -51.93 17.13
C LYS A 7 -0.19 -52.12 16.98
N LYS A 8 0.31 -52.17 15.75
CA LYS A 8 1.75 -52.08 15.47
C LYS A 8 2.16 -50.62 15.73
N GLU A 9 2.93 -50.37 16.77
CA GLU A 9 3.55 -49.06 16.97
C GLU A 9 4.77 -48.97 16.05
N GLU A 10 4.55 -48.43 14.85
CA GLU A 10 5.61 -48.10 13.90
C GLU A 10 6.21 -46.74 14.32
N GLY A 11 7.39 -46.79 14.94
CA GLY A 11 8.16 -45.60 15.29
C GLY A 11 8.90 -45.05 14.06
N PHE A 12 8.97 -43.73 13.95
CA PHE A 12 9.82 -43.05 12.96
C PHE A 12 11.28 -43.42 13.18
N THR A 13 12.01 -43.73 12.11
CA THR A 13 13.45 -43.99 12.23
C THR A 13 14.21 -42.68 12.50
N LEU A 14 15.31 -42.75 13.26
CA LEU A 14 16.16 -41.58 13.51
C LEU A 14 16.65 -40.94 12.20
N ILE A 15 16.92 -41.76 11.18
CA ILE A 15 17.37 -41.28 9.88
C ILE A 15 16.27 -40.53 9.12
N GLU A 16 15.01 -40.95 9.21
CA GLU A 16 13.89 -40.20 8.61
C GLU A 16 13.77 -38.82 9.23
N LEU A 17 13.83 -38.71 10.56
CA LEU A 17 13.69 -37.41 11.22
C LEU A 17 14.87 -36.48 10.90
N LEU A 18 16.08 -37.03 10.79
CA LEU A 18 17.29 -36.27 10.41
C LEU A 18 17.26 -35.81 8.94
N LEU A 19 16.87 -36.69 8.02
CA LEU A 19 16.73 -36.33 6.60
C LEU A 19 15.63 -35.28 6.39
N THR A 20 14.55 -35.36 7.15
CA THR A 20 13.43 -34.42 7.03
C THR A 20 13.84 -33.01 7.45
N MET A 21 14.59 -32.85 8.54
CA MET A 21 15.12 -31.53 8.93
C MET A 21 16.12 -31.00 7.90
N ALA A 22 16.93 -31.87 7.29
CA ALA A 22 17.81 -31.49 6.20
C ALA A 22 17.03 -30.93 4.99
N ILE A 23 15.98 -31.62 4.55
CA ILE A 23 15.17 -31.18 3.40
C ILE A 23 14.35 -29.93 3.73
N ILE A 24 13.74 -29.84 4.92
CA ILE A 24 12.99 -28.65 5.37
C ILE A 24 13.90 -27.42 5.37
N SER A 25 15.17 -27.55 5.76
CA SER A 25 16.10 -26.42 5.78
C SER A 25 16.33 -25.82 4.38
N ILE A 26 16.41 -26.66 3.36
CA ILE A 26 16.60 -26.24 1.97
C ILE A 26 15.33 -25.56 1.44
N LEU A 27 14.15 -26.13 1.73
CA LEU A 27 12.86 -25.57 1.31
C LEU A 27 12.54 -24.25 2.02
N ALA A 28 12.88 -24.13 3.31
CA ALA A 28 12.65 -22.90 4.08
C ALA A 28 13.49 -21.73 3.54
N GLY A 29 14.72 -22.00 3.07
CA GLY A 29 15.60 -20.97 2.50
C GLY A 29 15.02 -20.32 1.23
N THR A 30 14.42 -21.10 0.34
CA THR A 30 13.84 -20.57 -0.92
C THR A 30 12.55 -19.80 -0.68
N ILE A 31 11.71 -20.24 0.28
CA ILE A 31 10.46 -19.57 0.64
C ILE A 31 10.72 -18.17 1.21
N LEU A 32 11.77 -17.99 2.02
CA LEU A 32 12.06 -16.71 2.67
C LEU A 32 12.30 -15.57 1.66
N VAL A 33 13.01 -15.85 0.57
CA VAL A 33 13.28 -14.87 -0.50
C VAL A 33 12.00 -14.50 -1.26
N SER A 34 11.07 -15.45 -1.42
CA SER A 34 9.78 -15.21 -2.05
C SER A 34 8.86 -14.37 -1.15
N VAL A 35 8.80 -14.68 0.15
CA VAL A 35 7.91 -14.01 1.11
C VAL A 35 8.27 -12.53 1.30
N SER A 36 9.56 -12.17 1.28
CA SER A 36 9.98 -10.77 1.39
C SER A 36 9.45 -9.91 0.23
N ALA A 37 9.55 -10.41 -1.00
CA ALA A 37 9.00 -9.74 -2.19
C ALA A 37 7.45 -9.67 -2.16
N HIS A 38 6.78 -10.72 -1.68
CA HIS A 38 5.32 -10.72 -1.53
C HIS A 38 4.84 -9.72 -0.48
N LYS A 39 5.57 -9.59 0.64
CA LYS A 39 5.23 -8.62 1.70
C LYS A 39 5.32 -7.19 1.17
N GLN A 40 6.39 -6.86 0.44
CA GLN A 40 6.55 -5.53 -0.14
C GLN A 40 5.40 -5.20 -1.13
N ARG A 41 5.04 -6.14 -2.01
CA ARG A 41 3.91 -5.96 -2.94
C ARG A 41 2.56 -5.81 -2.22
N ALA A 42 2.36 -6.53 -1.12
CA ALA A 42 1.15 -6.40 -0.31
C ALA A 42 1.07 -5.03 0.38
N GLU A 43 2.19 -4.50 0.84
CA GLU A 43 2.29 -3.13 1.38
C GLU A 43 1.98 -2.09 0.29
N GLU A 44 2.53 -2.24 -0.91
CA GLU A 44 2.24 -1.37 -2.06
C GLU A 44 0.75 -1.41 -2.46
N SER A 45 0.14 -2.59 -2.55
CA SER A 45 -1.28 -2.74 -2.85
C SER A 45 -2.17 -2.14 -1.75
N ARG A 46 -1.79 -2.30 -0.48
CA ARG A 46 -2.50 -1.65 0.64
C ARG A 46 -2.46 -0.14 0.52
N MET A 47 -1.30 0.43 0.18
CA MET A 47 -1.16 1.88 -0.03
C MET A 47 -2.04 2.36 -1.19
N GLN A 48 -2.11 1.62 -2.29
CA GLN A 48 -3.00 1.95 -3.42
C GLN A 48 -4.46 1.99 -3.00
N ALA A 49 -4.93 0.99 -2.26
CA ALA A 49 -6.31 0.96 -1.78
C ALA A 49 -6.63 2.15 -0.86
N GLN A 50 -5.68 2.53 -0.01
CA GLN A 50 -5.82 3.70 0.86
C GLN A 50 -5.83 5.02 0.08
N LEU A 51 -4.97 5.16 -0.93
CA LEU A 51 -4.93 6.35 -1.81
C LEU A 51 -6.21 6.47 -2.65
N ALA A 52 -6.73 5.37 -3.19
CA ALA A 52 -7.97 5.36 -3.94
C ALA A 52 -9.17 5.90 -3.12
N GLY A 53 -9.25 5.54 -1.83
CA GLY A 53 -10.24 6.10 -0.92
C GLY A 53 -10.03 7.59 -0.64
N ALA A 54 -8.77 8.03 -0.54
CA ALA A 54 -8.44 9.45 -0.32
C ALA A 54 -8.79 10.32 -1.54
N ILE A 55 -8.61 9.82 -2.77
CA ILE A 55 -8.89 10.57 -4.01
C ILE A 55 -10.31 11.13 -4.03
N GLN A 56 -11.32 10.34 -3.65
CA GLN A 56 -12.73 10.78 -3.68
C GLN A 56 -12.94 12.01 -2.80
N ASN A 57 -12.37 11.98 -1.60
CA ASN A 57 -12.42 13.09 -0.65
C ASN A 57 -11.67 14.34 -1.14
N MET A 58 -10.57 14.15 -1.85
CA MET A 58 -9.78 15.24 -2.43
C MET A 58 -10.54 15.93 -3.57
N VAL A 59 -11.16 15.16 -4.47
CA VAL A 59 -12.00 15.70 -5.55
C VAL A 59 -13.15 16.52 -4.96
N LEU A 60 -13.82 16.01 -3.92
CA LEU A 60 -14.88 16.75 -3.22
C LEU A 60 -14.37 18.06 -2.62
N CYS A 61 -13.23 18.01 -1.90
CA CYS A 61 -12.60 19.21 -1.34
C CYS A 61 -12.34 20.29 -2.42
N ARG A 62 -11.78 19.89 -3.56
CA ARG A 62 -11.47 20.82 -4.64
C ARG A 62 -12.72 21.34 -5.34
N SER A 63 -13.75 20.51 -5.48
CA SER A 63 -15.07 20.90 -6.00
C SER A 63 -15.73 21.97 -5.12
N ASP A 64 -15.52 21.92 -3.81
CA ASP A 64 -16.05 22.90 -2.85
C ASP A 64 -15.15 24.15 -2.68
N GLY A 65 -14.10 24.27 -3.51
CA GLY A 65 -13.18 25.42 -3.50
C GLY A 65 -12.07 25.34 -2.44
N GLY A 66 -11.90 24.19 -1.80
CA GLY A 66 -10.85 23.92 -0.83
C GLY A 66 -9.49 23.65 -1.48
N ALA A 67 -8.44 23.83 -0.67
CA ALA A 67 -7.10 23.35 -0.99
C ALA A 67 -6.88 21.98 -0.34
N ILE A 68 -6.18 21.10 -1.04
CA ILE A 68 -5.74 19.83 -0.47
C ILE A 68 -4.66 20.13 0.58
N ALA A 69 -4.91 19.71 1.81
CA ALA A 69 -3.94 19.84 2.88
C ALA A 69 -2.95 18.67 2.83
N GLU A 70 -1.67 18.96 2.98
CA GLU A 70 -0.62 17.95 2.96
C GLU A 70 -0.75 16.99 4.16
N PRO A 71 -0.45 15.69 3.99
CA PRO A 71 -0.38 14.77 5.11
C PRO A 71 0.69 15.25 6.11
N ASN A 72 0.32 15.33 7.40
CA ASN A 72 1.25 15.59 8.50
C ASN A 72 2.22 14.41 8.65
N GLY A 73 3.27 14.42 7.82
CA GLY A 73 4.40 13.48 7.87
C GLY A 73 4.01 12.01 8.03
N THR A 74 4.89 11.25 8.67
CA THR A 74 4.76 9.78 8.82
C THR A 74 3.56 9.33 9.67
N ALA A 75 2.87 10.23 10.36
CA ALA A 75 1.84 9.88 11.33
C ALA A 75 0.42 9.74 10.73
N GLY A 76 0.16 10.36 9.58
CA GLY A 76 -1.18 10.42 9.00
C GLY A 76 -2.19 11.16 9.90
N GLY A 77 -3.49 11.04 9.60
CA GLY A 77 -4.57 11.57 10.45
C GLY A 77 -4.90 13.06 10.26
N ALA A 78 -4.06 13.83 9.56
CA ALA A 78 -4.39 15.20 9.16
C ALA A 78 -5.62 15.23 8.23
N SER A 79 -6.42 16.28 8.30
CA SER A 79 -7.56 16.48 7.39
C SER A 79 -7.06 16.57 5.95
N ILE A 80 -7.78 15.94 5.02
CA ILE A 80 -7.44 15.96 3.59
C ILE A 80 -7.67 17.35 2.99
N CYS A 81 -8.61 18.12 3.55
CA CYS A 81 -9.07 19.39 3.00
C CYS A 81 -8.80 20.56 3.96
N SER A 82 -8.45 21.72 3.40
CA SER A 82 -8.33 22.98 4.15
C SER A 82 -9.67 23.48 4.72
N LEU A 83 -10.80 23.01 4.17
CA LEU A 83 -12.15 23.36 4.61
C LEU A 83 -12.57 22.61 5.89
N GLY A 84 -11.77 21.65 6.36
CA GLY A 84 -11.97 20.96 7.64
C GLY A 84 -12.05 19.44 7.54
N ALA A 85 -12.32 18.80 8.68
CA ALA A 85 -12.26 17.35 8.83
C ALA A 85 -13.43 16.57 8.20
N SER A 86 -14.48 17.25 7.72
CA SER A 86 -15.66 16.62 7.09
C SER A 86 -15.31 15.85 5.81
N TYR A 87 -14.20 16.22 5.17
CA TYR A 87 -13.66 15.56 3.97
C TYR A 87 -12.76 14.35 4.33
N GLY A 88 -12.76 13.91 5.59
CA GLY A 88 -11.94 12.81 6.05
C GLY A 88 -10.47 13.19 6.27
N SER A 89 -9.73 12.22 6.79
CA SER A 89 -8.32 12.35 7.15
C SER A 89 -7.43 11.44 6.32
N TRP A 90 -6.20 11.86 6.14
CA TRP A 90 -5.14 11.04 5.57
C TRP A 90 -5.03 9.72 6.35
N PRO A 91 -4.92 8.57 5.65
CA PRO A 91 -4.86 7.28 6.33
C PRO A 91 -3.61 7.22 7.21
N THR A 92 -3.75 6.66 8.41
CA THR A 92 -2.60 6.41 9.29
C THR A 92 -1.90 5.14 8.84
N THR A 93 -0.66 5.26 8.37
CA THR A 93 0.19 4.12 8.07
C THR A 93 0.90 3.73 9.37
N GLY A 94 0.42 2.69 10.04
CA GLY A 94 1.06 2.16 11.26
C GLY A 94 2.42 1.47 11.00
N GLY A 95 3.33 2.12 10.24
CA GLY A 95 4.61 1.58 9.80
C GLY A 95 5.43 2.54 8.93
N SER A 96 6.66 2.13 8.60
CA SER A 96 7.76 2.90 7.98
C SER A 96 7.51 3.52 6.61
N THR A 97 6.38 3.23 5.96
CA THR A 97 5.99 3.83 4.68
C THR A 97 4.89 4.87 4.93
N GLY A 98 5.30 6.02 5.46
CA GLY A 98 4.41 7.16 5.67
C GLY A 98 3.83 7.72 4.37
N PHE A 99 2.64 8.32 4.44
CA PHE A 99 2.26 9.30 3.43
C PHE A 99 3.05 10.58 3.70
N GLY A 100 3.82 11.04 2.73
CA GLY A 100 4.42 12.36 2.77
C GLY A 100 4.26 12.86 1.37
N GLY A 101 3.56 13.97 1.25
CA GLY A 101 3.14 14.52 -0.02
C GLY A 101 3.28 16.03 0.08
N TYR A 102 4.04 16.59 -0.84
CA TYR A 102 3.89 17.98 -1.23
C TYR A 102 2.83 18.04 -2.29
N VAL A 103 1.92 19.00 -2.18
CA VAL A 103 1.01 19.38 -3.26
C VAL A 103 1.77 20.39 -4.11
N SER A 104 2.42 19.97 -5.21
CA SER A 104 2.95 20.94 -6.17
C SER A 104 1.91 21.21 -7.26
N ASP A 105 1.58 22.49 -7.39
CA ASP A 105 0.82 23.08 -8.51
C ASP A 105 1.79 23.61 -9.59
N THR A 106 3.09 23.56 -9.31
CA THR A 106 4.13 24.28 -10.08
C THR A 106 4.66 23.51 -11.29
N ASP A 107 4.24 22.26 -11.49
CA ASP A 107 4.80 21.40 -12.55
C ASP A 107 3.90 21.24 -13.79
N PHE A 108 2.75 21.92 -13.87
CA PHE A 108 1.86 21.84 -15.04
C PHE A 108 1.09 23.15 -15.29
N GLU A 109 0.96 23.54 -16.57
CA GLU A 109 0.38 24.83 -16.99
C GLU A 109 -1.16 24.92 -16.92
N ASP A 110 -1.87 23.87 -16.50
CA ASP A 110 -3.34 23.75 -16.66
C ASP A 110 -4.11 23.40 -15.36
N GLY A 111 -3.59 23.77 -14.18
CA GLY A 111 -4.28 23.50 -12.91
C GLY A 111 -4.31 22.01 -12.53
N ALA A 112 -3.33 21.24 -12.95
CA ALA A 112 -3.10 19.89 -12.47
C ALA A 112 -2.30 19.92 -11.16
N TRP A 113 -2.69 19.12 -10.19
CA TRP A 113 -2.00 18.97 -8.92
C TRP A 113 -1.75 17.48 -8.63
N PHE A 114 -0.72 17.17 -7.86
CA PHE A 114 -0.43 15.79 -7.48
C PHE A 114 -0.02 15.65 -6.02
N VAL A 115 -0.19 14.44 -5.47
CA VAL A 115 0.27 14.04 -4.14
C VAL A 115 1.10 12.77 -4.28
N TYR A 116 2.26 12.72 -3.63
CA TYR A 116 3.11 11.53 -3.63
C TYR A 116 3.12 10.85 -2.24
N THR A 117 3.59 9.61 -2.17
CA THR A 117 3.90 8.88 -0.92
C THR A 117 5.35 9.13 -0.51
N GLN A 118 5.75 9.03 0.77
CA GLN A 118 7.13 9.37 1.18
C GLN A 118 8.24 8.68 0.39
N ASP A 119 8.01 7.45 -0.08
CA ASP A 119 8.99 6.69 -0.86
C ASP A 119 8.95 6.99 -2.37
N SER A 120 8.11 7.94 -2.83
CA SER A 120 7.82 8.24 -4.24
C SER A 120 7.34 7.04 -5.07
N LYS A 121 6.98 5.92 -4.43
CA LYS A 121 6.54 4.68 -5.08
C LYS A 121 5.15 4.81 -5.70
N ALA A 122 4.28 5.65 -5.12
CA ALA A 122 2.96 5.95 -5.66
C ALA A 122 2.71 7.47 -5.69
N ARG A 123 2.00 7.90 -6.73
CA ARG A 123 1.57 9.29 -6.94
C ARG A 123 0.09 9.31 -7.29
N ILE A 124 -0.67 10.20 -6.65
CA ILE A 124 -2.00 10.61 -7.11
C ILE A 124 -1.78 11.80 -8.01
N CYS A 125 -2.25 11.72 -9.24
CA CYS A 125 -2.25 12.81 -10.20
C CYS A 125 -3.71 13.24 -10.41
N CYS A 126 -3.98 14.54 -10.40
CA CYS A 126 -5.31 15.08 -10.58
C CYS A 126 -5.27 16.30 -11.51
N ASN A 127 -6.26 16.43 -12.38
CA ASN A 127 -6.40 17.58 -13.27
C ASN A 127 -7.68 18.36 -12.91
N SER A 128 -7.55 19.66 -12.59
CA SER A 128 -8.71 20.49 -12.23
C SER A 128 -9.54 20.96 -13.43
N GLY A 129 -9.00 20.89 -14.65
CA GLY A 129 -9.74 21.16 -15.88
C GLY A 129 -10.74 20.07 -16.25
N SER A 130 -10.44 18.80 -15.89
CA SER A 130 -11.29 17.65 -16.22
C SER A 130 -11.89 16.92 -15.03
N ASN A 131 -11.63 17.36 -13.80
CA ASN A 131 -12.04 16.68 -12.56
C ASN A 131 -11.65 15.19 -12.52
N GLN A 132 -10.59 14.81 -13.22
CA GLN A 132 -10.09 13.45 -13.24
C GLN A 132 -8.89 13.29 -12.33
N CYS A 133 -8.92 12.24 -11.51
CA CYS A 133 -7.83 11.84 -10.64
C CYS A 133 -7.48 10.37 -10.89
N SER A 134 -6.20 10.07 -11.02
CA SER A 134 -5.68 8.71 -11.14
C SER A 134 -4.53 8.49 -10.17
N HIS A 135 -4.30 7.23 -9.80
CA HIS A 135 -3.11 6.84 -9.04
C HIS A 135 -2.15 6.11 -9.98
N LEU A 136 -0.90 6.55 -9.97
CA LEU A 136 0.19 5.97 -10.74
C LEU A 136 1.20 5.32 -9.79
N LEU A 137 1.76 4.22 -10.25
CA LEU A 137 2.86 3.52 -9.60
C LEU A 137 4.15 3.89 -10.33
N ASN A 138 5.27 3.94 -9.59
CA ASN A 138 6.64 4.10 -10.11
C ASN A 138 7.12 5.54 -10.37
N SER A 139 6.68 6.53 -9.60
CA SER A 139 7.17 7.92 -9.69
C SER A 139 6.99 8.61 -11.06
N GLU A 140 6.31 7.97 -12.02
CA GLU A 140 6.05 8.52 -13.34
C GLU A 140 5.41 9.90 -13.23
N ALA A 141 5.88 10.83 -14.06
CA ALA A 141 5.34 12.18 -14.08
C ALA A 141 3.84 12.13 -14.43
N CYS A 142 3.06 13.08 -13.92
CA CYS A 142 1.62 13.21 -14.18
C CYS A 142 1.33 13.68 -15.62
N THR A 143 2.01 13.13 -16.62
CA THR A 143 1.96 13.55 -18.02
C THR A 143 0.80 12.92 -18.80
N ASN A 144 0.10 11.94 -18.22
CA ASN A 144 -0.95 11.17 -18.89
C ASN A 144 -2.38 11.53 -18.44
N ILE A 145 -2.57 12.58 -17.63
CA ILE A 145 -3.92 13.10 -17.32
C ILE A 145 -4.24 14.23 -18.29
N THR A 146 -4.58 13.85 -19.51
CA THR A 146 -5.20 14.77 -20.45
C THR A 146 -6.58 15.19 -19.93
N PRO A 147 -7.04 16.41 -20.26
CA PRO A 147 -8.40 16.82 -19.97
C PRO A 147 -9.45 15.89 -20.59
#